data_AF-A0A800DPT4-F1
#
_entry.id   AF-A0A800DPT4-F1
#
_cell.length_a   1.000
_cell.length_b   1.000
_cell.length_c   1.000
_cell.angle_alpha   90.00
_cell.angle_beta   90.00
_cell.angle_gamma   90.00
#
_symmetry.space_group_name_H-M   'P 1'
#
loop_
_entity.id
_entity.type
_entity.pdbx_description
1 polymer ?
#
loop_
_entity_poly.entity_id
_entity_poly.type
_entity_poly.pdbx_seq_one_letter_code
_entity_poly.pdbx_strand_id
1 'polypeptide(L)'
;MFTLLNTLLCINSCLAIPGKIVSINDNIAQVDVAGVIRTASLQLVDDAKVGDYALLHAGFAIQLLDEEEALETLKLWESMDEILR
;
A
#
# COMPACT_ATOMS: atom_id res chain seq x y z
N MET A 1 -12.14 15.72 -9.93
CA MET A 1 -13.00 14.53 -10.18
C MET A 1 -12.18 13.24 -10.34
N PHE A 2 -10.95 13.27 -10.88
CA PHE A 2 -10.09 12.08 -11.04
C PHE A 2 -9.59 11.42 -9.73
N THR A 3 -9.33 12.20 -8.67
CA THR A 3 -8.77 11.69 -7.41
C THR A 3 -9.74 10.77 -6.65
N LEU A 4 -11.05 11.07 -6.70
CA LEU A 4 -12.09 10.26 -6.07
C LEU A 4 -12.26 8.90 -6.78
N LEU A 5 -12.12 8.86 -8.11
CA LEU A 5 -12.26 7.63 -8.88
C LEU A 5 -11.12 6.64 -8.55
N ASN A 6 -9.87 7.09 -8.46
CA ASN A 6 -8.74 6.24 -8.05
C ASN A 6 -8.82 5.81 -6.57
N THR A 7 -9.48 6.60 -5.73
CA THR A 7 -9.73 6.21 -4.31
C THR A 7 -10.74 5.08 -4.24
N LEU A 8 -11.83 5.20 -5.00
CA LEU A 8 -12.90 4.22 -5.02
C LEU A 8 -12.50 2.92 -5.74
N LEU A 9 -11.61 3.00 -6.74
CA LEU A 9 -11.07 1.84 -7.46
C LEU A 9 -10.17 0.98 -6.56
N CYS A 10 -9.35 1.61 -5.70
CA CYS A 10 -8.49 0.90 -4.75
C CYS A 10 -9.28 0.23 -3.60
N ILE A 11 -10.44 0.78 -3.21
CA ILE A 11 -11.29 0.20 -2.16
C ILE A 11 -12.14 -0.97 -2.69
N ASN A 12 -12.52 -0.95 -3.98
CA ASN A 12 -13.34 -1.98 -4.61
C ASN A 12 -12.54 -3.06 -5.36
N SER A 13 -11.24 -2.90 -5.54
CA SER A 13 -10.38 -3.94 -6.10
C SER A 13 -9.90 -4.86 -4.99
N CYS A 14 -10.19 -6.16 -5.11
CA CYS A 14 -9.83 -7.19 -4.14
C CYS A 14 -8.30 -7.43 -4.02
N LEU A 15 -7.47 -6.70 -4.77
CA LEU A 15 -6.02 -6.87 -4.79
C LEU A 15 -5.36 -5.85 -3.86
N ALA A 16 -4.64 -6.33 -2.85
CA ALA A 16 -3.91 -5.47 -1.92
C ALA A 16 -2.84 -4.65 -2.65
N ILE A 17 -2.72 -3.36 -2.35
CA ILE A 17 -1.83 -2.46 -3.09
C ILE A 17 -0.63 -2.11 -2.20
N PRO A 18 0.62 -2.30 -2.66
CA PRO A 18 1.79 -1.89 -1.91
C PRO A 18 1.94 -0.36 -1.93
N GLY A 19 2.33 0.21 -0.80
CA GLY A 19 2.62 1.63 -0.69
C GLY A 19 3.64 1.92 0.41
N LYS A 20 4.33 3.05 0.29
CA LYS A 20 5.39 3.46 1.23
C LYS A 20 4.83 4.32 2.34
N ILE A 21 5.11 4.00 3.60
CA ILE A 21 4.72 4.82 4.74
C ILE A 21 5.54 6.10 4.76
N VAL A 22 4.88 7.25 4.62
CA VAL A 22 5.52 8.57 4.63
C VAL A 22 5.36 9.33 5.95
N SER A 23 4.34 8.98 6.74
CA SER A 23 4.21 9.46 8.12
C SER A 23 3.34 8.53 8.95
N ILE A 24 3.54 8.53 10.26
CA ILE A 24 2.76 7.77 11.23
C ILE A 24 2.31 8.72 12.35
N ASN A 25 1.04 8.65 12.70
CA ASN A 25 0.46 9.32 13.86
C ASN A 25 -0.35 8.28 14.65
N ASP A 26 0.18 7.86 15.80
CA ASP A 26 -0.31 6.72 16.57
C ASP A 26 -0.46 5.46 15.69
N ASN A 27 -1.67 4.93 15.56
CA ASN A 27 -1.99 3.76 14.74
C ASN A 27 -2.50 4.12 13.33
N ILE A 28 -2.30 5.37 12.90
CA ILE A 28 -2.73 5.84 11.59
C ILE A 28 -1.52 6.25 10.77
N ALA A 29 -1.31 5.57 9.65
CA ALA A 29 -0.26 5.90 8.69
C ALA A 29 -0.80 6.71 7.52
N GLN A 30 0.02 7.63 7.02
CA GLN A 30 -0.09 8.11 5.65
C GLN A 30 0.87 7.32 4.77
N VAL A 31 0.33 6.76 3.69
CA VAL A 31 1.02 5.84 2.79
C VAL A 31 0.93 6.39 1.38
N ASP A 32 2.08 6.55 0.73
CA ASP A 32 2.18 6.92 -0.68
C ASP A 32 2.01 5.67 -1.55
N VAL A 33 0.95 5.70 -2.36
CA VAL A 33 0.66 4.68 -3.36
C VAL A 33 0.72 5.35 -4.73
N ALA A 34 1.81 5.12 -5.46
CA ALA A 34 2.03 5.66 -6.80
C ALA A 34 1.78 7.19 -6.93
N GLY A 35 2.22 7.97 -5.94
CA GLY A 35 2.08 9.43 -5.89
C GLY A 35 0.77 9.92 -5.26
N VAL A 36 -0.05 9.03 -4.72
CA VAL A 36 -1.30 9.37 -4.03
C VAL A 36 -1.21 8.98 -2.56
N ILE A 37 -1.38 9.97 -1.68
CA ILE A 37 -1.38 9.74 -0.24
C ILE A 37 -2.70 9.12 0.22
N ARG A 38 -2.60 8.00 0.93
CA ARG A 38 -3.69 7.23 1.51
C ARG A 38 -3.53 7.13 3.01
N THR A 39 -4.66 7.15 3.72
CA THR A 39 -4.68 6.87 5.16
C THR A 39 -4.94 5.39 5.37
N ALA A 40 -4.13 4.76 6.20
CA ALA A 40 -4.29 3.36 6.57
C ALA A 40 -4.15 3.17 8.08
N SER A 41 -5.01 2.33 8.66
CA SER A 41 -4.83 1.88 10.04
C SER A 41 -3.73 0.83 10.10
N LEU A 42 -2.82 0.99 11.06
CA LEU A 42 -1.74 0.07 11.38
C LEU A 42 -2.13 -0.99 12.41
N GLN A 43 -3.40 -1.04 12.85
CA GLN A 43 -3.82 -1.94 13.94
C GLN A 43 -3.59 -3.45 13.69
N LEU A 44 -3.35 -3.85 12.45
CA LEU A 44 -3.13 -5.24 12.06
C LEU A 44 -1.65 -5.58 11.85
N VAL A 45 -0.76 -4.61 11.99
CA VAL A 45 0.69 -4.78 11.80
C VAL A 45 1.45 -4.13 12.94
N ASP A 46 2.40 -4.84 13.50
CA ASP A 46 3.27 -4.33 14.55
C ASP A 46 4.56 -3.73 13.97
N ASP A 47 5.22 -2.87 14.72
CA ASP A 47 6.56 -2.31 14.41
C ASP A 47 6.70 -1.53 13.09
N ALA A 48 5.60 -1.10 12.48
CA ALA A 48 5.60 -0.28 11.28
C ALA A 48 6.34 1.05 11.47
N LYS A 49 7.21 1.40 10.53
CA LYS A 49 8.01 2.63 10.56
C LYS A 49 7.83 3.45 9.29
N VAL A 50 8.11 4.74 9.42
CA VAL A 50 8.22 5.63 8.27
C VAL A 50 9.36 5.13 7.39
N GLY A 51 9.08 4.90 6.11
CA GLY A 51 10.01 4.30 5.16
C GLY A 51 9.62 2.89 4.73
N ASP A 52 8.87 2.15 5.55
CA ASP A 52 8.47 0.78 5.26
C ASP A 52 7.44 0.73 4.12
N TYR A 53 7.39 -0.41 3.44
CA TYR A 53 6.33 -0.71 2.50
C TYR A 53 5.26 -1.58 3.16
N ALA A 54 4.01 -1.21 2.97
CA ALA A 54 2.87 -1.93 3.51
C ALA A 54 1.88 -2.30 2.39
N LEU A 55 1.32 -3.49 2.48
CA LEU A 55 0.17 -3.90 1.67
C LEU A 55 -1.11 -3.32 2.28
N LEU A 56 -1.83 -2.54 1.49
CA LEU A 56 -3.08 -1.93 1.90
C LEU A 56 -4.29 -2.70 1.39
N HIS A 57 -5.27 -2.92 2.26
CA HIS A 57 -6.57 -3.48 1.91
C HIS A 57 -7.68 -2.84 2.76
N ALA A 58 -8.75 -2.36 2.11
CA ALA A 58 -9.93 -1.79 2.76
C ALA A 58 -9.65 -0.71 3.85
N GLY A 59 -8.55 0.06 3.71
CA GLY A 59 -8.17 1.10 4.67
C GLY A 59 -7.26 0.63 5.82
N PHE A 60 -6.76 -0.60 5.76
CA PHE A 60 -5.81 -1.15 6.72
C PHE A 60 -4.50 -1.54 6.03
N ALA A 61 -3.39 -1.36 6.73
CA ALA A 61 -2.17 -2.09 6.43
C ALA A 61 -2.33 -3.51 6.97
N ILE A 62 -2.28 -4.51 6.09
CA ILE A 62 -2.48 -5.92 6.47
C ILE A 62 -1.16 -6.68 6.59
N GLN A 63 -0.08 -6.17 6.01
CA GLN A 63 1.24 -6.77 6.04
C GLN A 63 2.30 -5.70 5.77
N LEU A 64 3.39 -5.74 6.53
CA LEU A 64 4.63 -5.04 6.19
C LEU A 64 5.46 -5.92 5.27
N LEU A 65 6.01 -5.33 4.22
CA LEU A 65 6.93 -6.00 3.33
C LEU A 65 8.34 -5.72 3.84
N ASP A 66 9.15 -6.76 4.06
CA ASP A 66 10.59 -6.55 4.27
C ASP A 66 11.21 -5.99 2.98
N GLU A 67 12.37 -5.33 3.05
CA GLU A 67 12.94 -4.65 1.88
C GLU A 67 13.28 -5.62 0.71
N GLU A 68 13.70 -6.84 1.03
CA GLU A 68 14.02 -7.93 0.09
C GLU A 68 12.72 -8.56 -0.47
N GLU A 69 11.74 -8.89 0.39
CA GLU A 69 10.40 -9.36 0.00
C GLU A 69 9.61 -8.30 -0.78
N ALA A 70 9.76 -7.02 -0.44
CA ALA A 70 9.13 -5.90 -1.14
C ALA A 70 9.68 -5.79 -2.55
N LEU A 71 11.01 -5.91 -2.71
CA LEU A 71 11.66 -5.88 -4.02
C LEU A 71 11.26 -7.08 -4.88
N GLU A 72 11.16 -8.27 -4.31
CA GLU A 72 10.68 -9.45 -5.05
C GLU A 72 9.19 -9.34 -5.41
N THR A 73 8.35 -8.89 -4.47
CA THR A 73 6.91 -8.70 -4.69
C THR A 73 6.65 -7.61 -5.73
N LEU A 74 7.39 -6.49 -5.68
CA LEU A 74 7.30 -5.41 -6.66
C LEU A 74 7.73 -5.88 -8.05
N LYS A 75 8.83 -6.64 -8.16
CA LYS A 75 9.24 -7.24 -9.45
C LYS A 75 8.20 -8.20 -10.01
N LEU A 76 7.57 -9.01 -9.15
CA LEU A 76 6.47 -9.89 -9.55
C LEU A 76 5.26 -9.08 -10.02
N TRP A 77 4.92 -8.02 -9.31
CA TRP A 77 3.85 -7.09 -9.68
C TRP A 77 4.10 -6.41 -11.03
N GLU A 78 5.29 -5.89 -11.28
CA GLU A 78 5.67 -5.29 -12.56
C GLU A 78 5.58 -6.32 -13.70
N SER A 79 5.99 -7.57 -13.46
CA SER A 79 5.88 -8.63 -14.47
C SER A 79 4.43 -9.05 -14.76
N MET A 80 3.54 -8.99 -13.75
CA MET A 80 2.13 -9.30 -13.90
C MET A 80 1.38 -8.19 -14.66
N ASP A 81 1.73 -6.92 -14.44
CA ASP A 81 1.17 -5.77 -15.18
C ASP A 81 1.52 -5.85 -16.68
N GLU A 82 2.65 -6.47 -17.03
CA GLU A 82 3.05 -6.69 -18.42
C GLU A 82 2.26 -7.82 -19.11
N ILE A 83 1.79 -8.83 -18.36
CA ILE A 83 0.96 -9.94 -18.86
C ILE A 83 -0.53 -9.54 -18.97
N LEU A 84 -0.98 -8.60 -18.14
CA LEU A 84 -2.38 -8.14 -18.09
C LEU A 84 -2.68 -6.92 -18.98
N ARG A 85 -1.71 -6.48 -19.79
CA ARG A 85 -1.90 -5.44 -20.82
C ARG A 85 -2.48 -5.97 -22.12
#